data_AF-A0A829S8V8-F1
#
_entry.id   AF-A0A829S8V8-F1
#
_cell.length_a   1.000
_cell.length_b   1.000
_cell.length_c   1.000
_cell.angle_alpha   90.00
_cell.angle_beta   90.00
_cell.angle_gamma   90.00
#
_symmetry.space_group_name_H-M   'P 1'
#
loop_
_entity.id
_entity.type
_entity.pdbx_description
1 polymer ?
#
loop_
_entity_poly.entity_id
_entity_poly.type
_entity_poly.pdbx_seq_one_letter_code
_entity_poly.pdbx_strand_id
1 'polypeptide(L)'
;MSVFSFEQEQQFFYEIKQMLDQQAFERLILSQYKGELAQLEKITFRVVELHGQKQLSALYHHTTQDVTKNYSFQEGLQQIEQLIIQCKQANLFSTTQEIQLKKNKKKAILNMGKKQAVNATQTVQAHDREKQRYLQQGNAFLKELGITDEKAQVIPSMARKWKQINKFIEIFASAYEQIDASQQELRIVDFGSGKGYLTFALYDYLQQQQKIPLITGVELRRNLVEFCQNVADKVHFNHLDFFEGDVRSYQPEKLDVMIALHACDIATDFAIHTGIRLNASMIMCAPCCHKELRPQLHSPEVLQPMLQFGIHAGQQAEMLTDTLRALLLKAYGYETKVFEFVSLEHTSKNKMILATKRKNVSQPDAKIMAQIQALKEMYGIKKQTLELLLQDQLPIENIGCKC
;
A
#
# COMPACT_ATOMS: atom_id res chain seq x y z
N MET A 1 43.66 10.65 21.19
CA MET A 1 43.88 11.06 19.78
C MET A 1 42.61 10.76 19.02
N SER A 2 42.12 11.71 18.22
CA SER A 2 40.88 11.54 17.45
C SER A 2 41.06 10.41 16.43
N VAL A 3 40.11 9.47 16.35
CA VAL A 3 40.13 8.36 15.37
C VAL A 3 39.76 8.87 13.96
N PHE A 4 39.29 10.11 13.86
CA PHE A 4 38.83 10.73 12.62
C PHE A 4 39.97 11.38 11.82
N SER A 5 39.87 11.27 10.49
CA SER A 5 40.85 11.84 9.55
C SER A 5 40.58 13.31 9.24
N PHE A 6 39.35 13.77 9.44
CA PHE A 6 38.94 15.15 9.20
C PHE A 6 38.17 15.72 10.40
N GLU A 7 38.36 17.02 10.67
CA GLU A 7 37.63 17.76 11.71
C GLU A 7 36.11 17.69 11.49
N GLN A 8 35.67 17.67 10.23
CA GLN A 8 34.25 17.53 9.86
C GLN A 8 33.63 16.20 10.33
N GLU A 9 34.41 15.12 10.38
CA GLU A 9 33.92 13.83 10.89
C GLU A 9 33.78 13.87 12.41
N GLN A 10 34.74 14.50 13.09
CA GLN A 10 34.67 14.71 14.53
C GLN A 10 33.48 15.59 14.91
N GLN A 11 33.24 16.68 14.16
CA GLN A 11 32.07 17.52 14.34
C GLN A 11 30.78 16.73 14.08
N PHE A 12 30.70 15.97 12.99
CA PHE A 12 29.52 15.15 12.69
C PHE A 12 29.24 14.11 13.80
N PHE A 13 30.28 13.46 14.32
CA PHE A 13 30.13 12.49 15.40
C PHE A 13 29.72 13.15 16.72
N TYR A 14 30.20 14.36 16.99
CA TYR A 14 29.75 15.16 18.12
C TYR A 14 28.26 15.50 18.03
N GLU A 15 27.76 15.87 16.85
CA GLU A 15 26.33 16.14 16.61
C GLU A 15 25.47 14.89 16.85
N ILE A 16 25.95 13.70 16.47
CA ILE A 16 25.24 12.44 16.76
C ILE A 16 25.06 12.25 18.27
N LYS A 17 26.13 12.47 19.05
CA LYS A 17 26.08 12.37 20.52
C LYS A 17 25.09 13.37 21.10
N GLN A 18 25.21 14.64 20.70
CA GLN A 18 24.30 15.70 21.14
C GLN A 18 22.83 15.37 20.84
N MET A 19 22.53 14.86 19.65
CA MET A 19 21.16 14.51 19.28
C MET A 19 20.61 13.30 20.04
N LEU A 20 21.45 12.33 20.39
CA LEU A 20 21.03 11.20 21.23
C LEU A 20 20.77 11.66 22.66
N ASP A 21 21.65 12.49 23.22
CA ASP A 21 21.51 13.05 24.57
C ASP A 21 20.25 13.95 24.68
N GLN A 22 19.98 14.76 23.66
CA GLN A 22 18.82 15.64 23.57
C GLN A 22 17.54 14.93 23.12
N GLN A 23 17.58 13.61 22.89
CA GLN A 23 16.47 12.80 22.36
C GLN A 23 15.88 13.33 21.03
N ALA A 24 16.68 14.06 20.25
CA ALA A 24 16.30 14.62 18.96
C ALA A 24 16.66 13.70 17.78
N PHE A 25 17.42 12.63 18.01
CA PHE A 25 17.87 11.70 16.98
C PHE A 25 16.72 10.93 16.33
N GLU A 26 16.53 11.07 15.01
CA GLU A 26 15.52 10.31 14.25
C GLU A 26 16.16 9.12 13.52
N ARG A 27 17.24 9.37 12.78
CA ARG A 27 17.92 8.35 11.97
C ARG A 27 19.31 8.79 11.58
N LEU A 28 20.25 7.84 11.52
CA LEU A 28 21.54 8.01 10.86
C LEU A 28 21.65 7.00 9.71
N ILE A 29 22.16 7.43 8.56
CA ILE A 29 22.46 6.58 7.42
C ILE A 29 23.93 6.73 7.08
N LEU A 30 24.68 5.63 7.12
CA LEU A 30 26.04 5.51 6.63
C LEU A 30 26.00 4.77 5.30
N SER A 31 26.61 5.31 4.25
CA SER A 31 26.48 4.79 2.88
C SER A 31 27.80 4.85 2.13
N GLN A 32 27.89 4.06 1.04
CA GLN A 32 29.13 3.86 0.29
C GLN A 32 30.25 3.31 1.19
N TYR A 33 29.94 2.22 1.90
CA TYR A 33 30.88 1.51 2.76
C TYR A 33 32.08 0.97 1.95
N LYS A 34 33.28 1.07 2.53
CA LYS A 34 34.56 0.66 1.93
C LYS A 34 35.45 -0.11 2.92
N GLY A 35 34.87 -0.68 3.98
CA GLY A 35 35.58 -1.56 4.90
C GLY A 35 35.54 -3.03 4.46
N GLU A 36 35.84 -3.92 5.41
CA GLU A 36 36.08 -5.35 5.14
C GLU A 36 34.80 -6.20 5.07
N LEU A 37 33.65 -5.66 5.52
CA LEU A 37 32.37 -6.37 5.43
C LEU A 37 31.94 -6.52 3.97
N ALA A 38 31.99 -7.77 3.47
CA ALA A 38 31.63 -8.10 2.11
C ALA A 38 30.18 -7.71 1.77
N GLN A 39 30.01 -7.12 0.58
CA GLN A 39 28.70 -6.75 0.01
C GLN A 39 27.85 -5.79 0.88
N LEU A 40 28.43 -5.13 1.88
CA LEU A 40 27.71 -4.14 2.68
C LEU A 40 27.57 -2.82 1.90
N GLU A 41 26.34 -2.35 1.70
CA GLU A 41 26.07 -1.15 0.91
C GLU A 41 25.83 0.09 1.79
N LYS A 42 25.01 -0.09 2.84
CA LYS A 42 24.64 0.97 3.78
C LYS A 42 24.33 0.39 5.17
N ILE A 43 24.47 1.24 6.19
CA ILE A 43 24.03 0.96 7.57
C ILE A 43 23.05 2.05 7.98
N THR A 44 21.90 1.67 8.53
CA THR A 44 20.91 2.62 9.07
C THR A 44 20.76 2.43 10.57
N PHE A 45 20.94 3.49 11.35
CA PHE A 45 20.71 3.49 12.80
C PHE A 45 19.43 4.23 13.16
N ARG A 46 18.66 3.68 14.10
CA ARG A 46 17.49 4.29 14.72
C ARG A 46 17.47 3.99 16.21
N VAL A 47 16.88 4.87 17.01
CA VAL A 47 16.57 4.55 18.41
C VAL A 47 15.34 3.64 18.43
N VAL A 48 15.39 2.56 19.18
CA VAL A 48 14.26 1.65 19.41
C VAL A 48 14.14 1.38 20.89
N GLU A 49 12.94 1.01 21.35
CA GLU A 49 12.71 0.55 22.70
C GLU A 49 12.44 -0.95 22.67
N LEU A 50 13.30 -1.73 23.34
CA LEU A 50 13.21 -3.18 23.43
C LEU A 50 13.22 -3.56 24.91
N HIS A 51 12.19 -4.29 25.35
CA HIS A 51 12.03 -4.70 26.75
C HIS A 51 12.14 -3.53 27.76
N GLY A 52 11.65 -2.35 27.40
CA GLY A 52 11.69 -1.14 28.24
C GLY A 52 13.04 -0.42 28.28
N GLN A 53 14.00 -0.80 27.43
CA GLN A 53 15.30 -0.15 27.32
C GLN A 53 15.48 0.49 25.94
N LYS A 54 15.90 1.75 25.91
CA LYS A 54 16.27 2.44 24.67
C LYS A 54 17.61 1.92 24.15
N GLN A 55 17.62 1.51 22.90
CA GLN A 55 18.76 0.93 22.19
C GLN A 55 18.91 1.57 20.81
N LEU A 56 20.11 1.51 20.23
CA LEU A 56 20.37 1.84 18.84
C LEU A 56 20.24 0.58 18.00
N SER A 57 19.19 0.49 17.19
CA SER A 57 19.04 -0.55 16.18
C SER A 57 19.80 -0.17 14.92
N ALA A 58 20.72 -1.02 14.51
CA ALA A 58 21.54 -0.90 13.31
C ALA A 58 21.11 -1.95 12.28
N LEU A 59 20.59 -1.49 11.15
CA LEU A 59 20.27 -2.30 9.98
C LEU A 59 21.44 -2.25 9.00
N TYR A 60 22.14 -3.36 8.86
CA TYR A 60 23.20 -3.58 7.88
C TYR A 60 22.58 -4.13 6.60
N HIS A 61 22.54 -3.30 5.55
CA HIS A 61 21.97 -3.67 4.27
C HIS A 61 23.06 -4.18 3.34
N HIS A 62 23.08 -5.50 3.13
CA HIS A 62 23.95 -6.13 2.15
C HIS A 62 23.18 -6.34 0.84
N THR A 63 23.90 -6.54 -0.26
CA THR A 63 23.29 -6.76 -1.59
C THR A 63 22.25 -7.90 -1.62
N THR A 64 22.39 -8.92 -0.76
CA THR A 64 21.53 -10.11 -0.77
C THR A 64 20.72 -10.31 0.51
N GLN A 65 21.00 -9.57 1.58
CA GLN A 65 20.35 -9.76 2.88
C GLN A 65 20.51 -8.54 3.79
N ASP A 66 19.57 -8.42 4.73
CA ASP A 66 19.59 -7.41 5.77
C ASP A 66 19.83 -8.04 7.13
N VAL A 67 20.79 -7.49 7.89
CA VAL A 67 21.11 -7.94 9.24
C VAL A 67 20.81 -6.83 10.22
N THR A 68 19.92 -7.07 11.19
CA THR A 68 19.61 -6.12 12.25
C THR A 68 20.37 -6.48 13.52
N LYS A 69 21.06 -5.52 14.13
CA LYS A 69 21.70 -5.64 15.44
C LYS A 69 21.24 -4.50 16.33
N ASN A 70 20.97 -4.79 17.61
CA ASN A 70 20.60 -3.77 18.58
C ASN A 70 21.74 -3.58 19.57
N TYR A 71 22.08 -2.34 19.82
CA TYR A 71 23.19 -1.93 20.68
C TYR A 71 22.66 -1.05 21.81
N SER A 72 23.29 -1.10 22.98
CA SER A 72 23.14 0.02 23.93
C SER A 72 23.63 1.32 23.27
N PHE A 73 23.24 2.48 23.80
CA PHE A 73 23.71 3.77 23.25
C PHE A 73 25.24 3.88 23.28
N GLN A 74 25.89 3.37 24.32
CA GLN A 74 27.34 3.36 24.44
C GLN A 74 27.99 2.48 23.37
N GLU A 75 27.53 1.24 23.19
CA GLU A 75 28.04 0.34 22.16
C GLU A 75 27.74 0.87 20.76
N GLY A 76 26.55 1.40 20.54
CA GLY A 76 26.13 1.96 19.26
C GLY A 76 26.98 3.15 18.85
N LEU A 77 27.32 4.05 19.79
CA LEU A 77 28.24 5.16 19.54
C LEU A 77 29.65 4.67 19.17
N GLN A 78 30.16 3.63 19.83
CA GLN A 78 31.44 3.02 19.45
C GLN A 78 31.40 2.40 18.05
N GLN A 79 30.32 1.71 17.70
CA GLN A 79 30.12 1.16 16.35
C GLN A 79 30.05 2.26 15.29
N ILE A 80 29.31 3.34 15.58
CA ILE A 80 29.19 4.49 14.68
C ILE A 80 30.55 5.16 14.45
N GLU A 81 31.36 5.35 15.50
CA GLU A 81 32.71 5.93 15.41
C GLU A 81 33.59 5.17 14.42
N GLN A 82 33.57 3.83 14.48
CA GLN A 82 34.34 2.97 13.57
C GLN A 82 33.78 2.98 12.14
N LEU A 83 32.44 2.92 11.99
CA LEU A 83 31.80 2.80 10.69
C LEU A 83 31.81 4.10 9.88
N ILE A 84 31.76 5.27 10.54
CA ILE A 84 31.88 6.57 9.86
C ILE A 84 33.18 6.63 9.06
N ILE A 85 34.29 6.14 9.62
CA ILE A 85 35.61 6.15 8.97
C ILE A 85 35.59 5.35 7.66
N GLN A 86 34.83 4.26 7.63
CA GLN A 86 34.72 3.35 6.50
C GLN A 86 33.67 3.74 5.45
N CYS A 87 32.85 4.77 5.67
CA CYS A 87 31.78 5.19 4.76
C CYS A 87 32.08 6.52 4.08
N LYS A 88 31.86 6.67 2.76
CA LYS A 88 32.12 7.97 2.09
C LYS A 88 31.03 9.01 2.31
N GLN A 89 29.83 8.60 2.72
CA GLN A 89 28.73 9.51 2.96
C GLN A 89 27.95 9.11 4.21
N ALA A 90 27.62 10.08 5.06
CA ALA A 90 26.76 9.92 6.20
C ALA A 90 25.69 11.01 6.23
N ASN A 91 24.44 10.66 6.51
CA ASN A 91 23.33 11.59 6.66
C ASN A 91 22.66 11.37 8.03
N LEU A 92 22.58 12.42 8.83
CA LEU A 92 21.99 12.43 10.15
C LEU A 92 20.73 13.28 10.14
N PHE A 93 19.64 12.70 10.61
CA PHE A 93 18.32 13.33 10.67
C PHE A 93 17.93 13.49 12.13
N SER A 94 17.52 14.70 12.49
CA SER A 94 16.88 15.01 13.76
C SER A 94 15.56 15.76 13.55
N THR A 95 14.85 15.98 14.64
CA THR A 95 13.64 16.81 14.67
C THR A 95 13.92 18.27 14.30
N THR A 96 15.14 18.76 14.55
CA THR A 96 15.52 20.18 14.41
C THR A 96 16.50 20.48 13.27
N GLN A 97 17.23 19.48 12.78
CA GLN A 97 18.26 19.67 11.77
C GLN A 97 18.50 18.40 10.94
N GLU A 98 19.02 18.60 9.74
CA GLU A 98 19.59 17.55 8.89
C GLU A 98 21.05 17.87 8.65
N ILE A 99 21.93 16.90 8.89
CA ILE A 99 23.36 17.05 8.72
C ILE A 99 23.85 16.02 7.72
N GLN A 100 24.56 16.47 6.69
CA GLN A 100 25.13 15.61 5.65
C GLN A 100 26.65 15.74 5.66
N LEU A 101 27.33 14.62 5.82
CA LEU A 101 28.78 14.49 5.70
C LEU A 101 29.10 13.73 4.41
N LYS A 102 29.89 14.34 3.53
CA LYS A 102 30.45 13.69 2.34
C LYS A 102 31.96 13.81 2.35
N LYS A 103 32.67 12.69 2.20
CA LYS A 103 34.14 12.68 2.20
C LYS A 103 34.73 11.87 1.05
N ASN A 104 35.93 12.27 0.67
CA ASN A 104 36.83 11.52 -0.21
C ASN A 104 38.23 11.46 0.42
N LYS A 105 39.21 10.89 -0.29
CA LYS A 105 40.58 10.74 0.25
C LYS A 105 41.29 12.06 0.60
N LYS A 106 40.83 13.21 0.07
CA LYS A 106 41.51 14.51 0.19
C LYS A 106 40.76 15.54 1.03
N LYS A 107 39.43 15.42 1.15
CA LYS A 107 38.58 16.38 1.88
C LYS A 107 37.30 15.75 2.41
N ALA A 108 36.78 16.34 3.47
CA ALA A 108 35.43 16.12 3.97
C ALA A 108 34.62 17.43 3.91
N ILE A 109 33.33 17.32 3.60
CA ILE A 109 32.38 18.43 3.54
C ILE A 109 31.22 18.10 4.47
N LEU A 110 30.90 19.03 5.36
CA LEU A 110 29.79 18.95 6.30
C LEU A 110 28.77 20.03 5.95
N ASN A 111 27.53 19.63 5.66
CA ASN A 111 26.42 20.54 5.39
C ASN A 111 25.40 20.38 6.52
N MET A 112 25.01 21.49 7.16
CA MET A 112 24.00 21.52 8.21
C MET A 112 22.82 22.36 7.76
N GLY A 113 21.66 21.74 7.59
CA GLY A 113 20.39 22.40 7.29
C GLY A 113 19.49 22.42 8.53
N LYS A 114 19.04 23.61 8.97
CA LYS A 114 18.06 23.73 10.06
C LYS A 114 16.66 23.44 9.51
N LYS A 115 15.89 22.58 10.19
CA LYS A 115 14.44 22.47 9.98
C LYS A 115 13.76 23.60 10.77
N GLN A 116 12.77 24.27 10.19
CA GLN A 116 11.97 25.25 10.95
C GLN A 116 11.26 24.54 12.09
N ALA A 117 11.46 25.02 13.32
CA ALA A 117 10.85 24.47 14.52
C ALA A 117 9.34 24.73 14.49
N VAL A 118 8.55 23.67 14.29
CA VAL A 118 7.13 23.65 14.67
C VAL A 118 7.11 23.30 16.16
N ASN A 119 6.47 24.13 16.99
CA ASN A 119 6.39 23.97 18.44
C ASN A 119 6.16 22.51 18.86
N ALA A 120 7.23 21.86 19.33
CA ALA A 120 7.20 20.48 19.79
C ALA A 120 6.83 20.48 21.28
N THR A 121 5.56 20.20 21.58
CA THR A 121 5.21 19.53 22.83
C THR A 121 6.10 18.29 22.98
N GLN A 122 6.65 18.11 24.18
CA GLN A 122 7.51 17.01 24.57
C GLN A 122 6.87 15.65 24.23
N THR A 123 7.12 15.16 23.02
CA THR A 123 6.91 13.77 22.67
C THR A 123 8.16 13.03 23.10
N VAL A 124 8.07 12.37 24.25
CA VAL A 124 8.78 11.11 24.47
C VAL A 124 8.77 10.37 23.14
N GLN A 125 9.94 9.96 22.66
CA GLN A 125 10.11 9.13 21.46
C GLN A 125 9.27 7.85 21.58
N ALA A 126 7.99 7.95 21.26
CA ALA A 126 7.26 6.90 20.64
C ALA A 126 7.73 6.92 19.19
N HIS A 127 8.50 5.90 18.80
CA HIS A 127 8.60 5.51 17.40
C HIS A 127 7.30 4.91 16.86
N ASP A 128 6.18 5.15 17.52
CA ASP A 128 4.90 5.33 16.89
C ASP A 128 4.76 6.86 16.69
N ARG A 129 4.87 7.37 15.44
CA ARG A 129 3.70 8.17 14.98
C ARG A 129 2.57 7.29 15.46
N GLU A 130 1.79 7.67 16.48
CA GLU A 130 0.67 6.82 16.92
C GLU A 130 0.04 6.37 15.63
N LYS A 131 0.28 5.10 15.25
CA LYS A 131 -0.22 4.61 13.98
C LYS A 131 -1.68 4.87 14.20
N GLN A 132 -2.29 5.73 13.39
CA GLN A 132 -3.70 6.00 13.56
C GLN A 132 -4.34 4.63 13.42
N ARG A 133 -4.70 4.02 14.56
CA ARG A 133 -5.08 2.61 14.61
C ARG A 133 -6.53 2.64 14.24
N TYR A 134 -6.77 2.61 12.93
CA TYR A 134 -8.11 2.60 12.36
C TYR A 134 -8.94 1.41 12.83
N LEU A 135 -8.28 0.37 13.35
CA LEU A 135 -8.90 -0.83 13.90
C LEU A 135 -8.32 -1.13 15.28
N GLN A 136 -9.19 -1.50 16.21
CA GLN A 136 -8.79 -1.95 17.53
C GLN A 136 -8.63 -3.48 17.52
N GLN A 137 -7.53 -3.98 18.08
CA GLN A 137 -7.23 -5.42 18.10
C GLN A 137 -8.25 -6.23 18.93
N GLY A 138 -8.96 -5.57 19.85
CA GLY A 138 -10.02 -6.16 20.66
C GLY A 138 -11.36 -6.35 19.96
N ASN A 139 -11.50 -5.91 18.69
CA ASN A 139 -12.77 -5.99 18.00
C ASN A 139 -13.19 -7.45 17.77
N ALA A 140 -14.41 -7.79 18.17
CA ALA A 140 -14.90 -9.16 18.24
C ALA A 140 -14.81 -9.91 16.89
N PHE A 141 -15.01 -9.19 15.77
CA PHE A 141 -14.92 -9.79 14.44
C PHE A 141 -13.52 -10.33 14.12
N LEU A 142 -12.45 -9.73 14.69
CA LEU A 142 -11.07 -10.19 14.44
C LEU A 142 -10.85 -11.59 15.03
N LYS A 143 -11.48 -11.88 16.16
CA LYS A 143 -11.43 -13.19 16.79
C LYS A 143 -12.22 -14.21 15.97
N GLU A 144 -13.46 -13.88 15.59
CA GLU A 144 -14.31 -14.79 14.78
C GLU A 144 -13.69 -15.10 13.40
N LEU A 145 -12.97 -14.14 12.81
CA LEU A 145 -12.21 -14.35 11.57
C LEU A 145 -10.87 -15.08 11.77
N GLY A 146 -10.50 -15.40 13.00
CA GLY A 146 -9.26 -16.09 13.35
C GLY A 146 -8.00 -15.24 13.13
N ILE A 147 -8.10 -13.91 13.19
CA ILE A 147 -6.96 -12.99 13.14
C ILE A 147 -6.34 -12.87 14.54
N THR A 148 -7.16 -12.78 15.57
CA THR A 148 -6.75 -12.67 16.97
C THR A 148 -7.14 -13.90 17.78
N ASP A 149 -6.43 -14.13 18.88
CA ASP A 149 -6.76 -15.16 19.86
C ASP A 149 -7.77 -14.66 20.91
N GLU A 150 -8.11 -15.51 21.87
CA GLU A 150 -9.00 -15.20 23.00
C GLU A 150 -8.55 -14.00 23.85
N LYS A 151 -7.25 -13.64 23.80
CA LYS A 151 -6.65 -12.52 24.53
C LYS A 151 -6.48 -11.28 23.64
N ALA A 152 -7.15 -11.25 22.49
CA ALA A 152 -7.07 -10.19 21.48
C ALA A 152 -5.66 -9.98 20.90
N GLN A 153 -4.77 -11.00 20.98
CA GLN A 153 -3.44 -10.93 20.38
C GLN A 153 -3.48 -11.47 18.95
N VAL A 154 -2.80 -10.79 18.02
CA VAL A 154 -2.72 -11.24 16.62
C VAL A 154 -1.99 -12.57 16.54
N ILE A 155 -2.64 -13.57 15.96
CA ILE A 155 -2.07 -14.90 15.76
C ILE A 155 -0.85 -14.77 14.82
N PRO A 156 0.33 -15.35 15.14
CA PRO A 156 1.56 -15.15 14.36
C PRO A 156 1.42 -15.46 12.86
N SER A 157 0.69 -16.51 12.50
CA SER A 157 0.42 -16.88 11.10
C SER A 157 -0.44 -15.86 10.35
N MET A 158 -1.18 -15.01 11.08
CA MET A 158 -2.08 -13.99 10.54
C MET A 158 -1.47 -12.58 10.54
N ALA A 159 -0.24 -12.41 11.04
CA ALA A 159 0.43 -11.10 11.08
C ALA A 159 0.50 -10.40 9.71
N ARG A 160 0.74 -11.17 8.62
CA ARG A 160 0.73 -10.64 7.24
C ARG A 160 -0.65 -10.15 6.84
N LYS A 161 -1.70 -10.91 7.16
CA LYS A 161 -3.10 -10.54 6.87
C LYS A 161 -3.50 -9.31 7.68
N TRP A 162 -3.13 -9.24 8.95
CA TRP A 162 -3.37 -8.08 9.81
C TRP A 162 -2.76 -6.78 9.25
N LYS A 163 -1.50 -6.84 8.78
CA LYS A 163 -0.86 -5.70 8.08
C LYS A 163 -1.62 -5.29 6.83
N GLN A 164 -2.05 -6.25 6.01
CA GLN A 164 -2.84 -5.99 4.80
C GLN A 164 -4.16 -5.28 5.11
N ILE A 165 -4.87 -5.72 6.16
CA ILE A 165 -6.13 -5.13 6.59
C ILE A 165 -5.92 -3.68 7.04
N ASN A 166 -4.96 -3.41 7.91
CA ASN A 166 -4.69 -2.05 8.39
C ASN A 166 -4.29 -1.10 7.25
N LYS A 167 -3.45 -1.57 6.32
CA LYS A 167 -3.04 -0.75 5.17
C LYS A 167 -4.20 -0.46 4.23
N PHE A 168 -5.12 -1.41 4.05
CA PHE A 168 -6.34 -1.19 3.27
C PHE A 168 -7.20 -0.08 3.88
N ILE A 169 -7.46 -0.14 5.19
CA ILE A 169 -8.24 0.90 5.87
C ILE A 169 -7.54 2.25 5.85
N GLU A 170 -6.21 2.30 5.97
CA GLU A 170 -5.44 3.55 5.82
C GLU A 170 -5.66 4.19 4.44
N ILE A 171 -5.60 3.39 3.37
CA ILE A 171 -5.81 3.88 2.00
C ILE A 171 -7.26 4.31 1.82
N PHE A 172 -8.22 3.52 2.31
CA PHE A 172 -9.64 3.86 2.24
C PHE A 172 -9.90 5.19 2.97
N ALA A 173 -9.43 5.35 4.20
CA ALA A 173 -9.61 6.56 5.01
C ALA A 173 -9.09 7.80 4.27
N SER A 174 -7.87 7.74 3.73
CA SER A 174 -7.28 8.85 2.98
C SER A 174 -8.04 9.17 1.67
N ALA A 175 -8.59 8.15 1.00
CA ALA A 175 -9.42 8.35 -0.18
C ALA A 175 -10.81 8.89 0.18
N TYR A 176 -11.34 8.48 1.33
CA TYR A 176 -12.66 8.83 1.83
C TYR A 176 -12.75 10.33 2.16
N GLU A 177 -11.68 10.92 2.69
CA GLU A 177 -11.55 12.37 2.89
C GLU A 177 -11.64 13.20 1.60
N GLN A 178 -11.42 12.57 0.43
CA GLN A 178 -11.40 13.25 -0.86
C GLN A 178 -12.74 13.18 -1.60
N ILE A 179 -13.70 12.41 -1.10
CA ILE A 179 -15.05 12.32 -1.66
C ILE A 179 -16.03 13.09 -0.77
N ASP A 180 -17.19 13.47 -1.31
CA ASP A 180 -18.21 14.13 -0.52
C ASP A 180 -18.77 13.18 0.55
N ALA A 181 -18.27 13.33 1.78
CA ALA A 181 -18.61 12.55 2.95
C ALA A 181 -19.82 13.11 3.71
N SER A 182 -20.59 14.03 3.12
CA SER A 182 -21.81 14.59 3.75
C SER A 182 -22.90 13.54 3.98
N GLN A 183 -22.91 12.47 3.18
CA GLN A 183 -23.88 11.39 3.34
C GLN A 183 -23.61 10.56 4.60
N GLN A 184 -24.68 10.32 5.36
CA GLN A 184 -24.64 9.51 6.57
C GLN A 184 -24.64 8.00 6.25
N GLU A 185 -25.43 7.61 5.25
CA GLU A 185 -25.43 6.26 4.70
C GLU A 185 -24.41 6.11 3.59
N LEU A 186 -23.64 5.02 3.62
CA LEU A 186 -22.70 4.65 2.56
C LEU A 186 -23.02 3.26 2.06
N ARG A 187 -23.37 3.14 0.77
CA ARG A 187 -23.61 1.85 0.10
C ARG A 187 -22.31 1.36 -0.51
N ILE A 188 -21.85 0.20 -0.06
CA ILE A 188 -20.56 -0.37 -0.42
C ILE A 188 -20.74 -1.79 -0.91
N VAL A 189 -20.05 -2.16 -1.97
CA VAL A 189 -20.03 -3.54 -2.46
C VAL A 189 -18.58 -4.00 -2.60
N ASP A 190 -18.29 -5.17 -2.04
CA ASP A 190 -17.00 -5.85 -2.10
C ASP A 190 -17.11 -7.11 -2.97
N PHE A 191 -16.72 -6.99 -4.23
CA PHE A 191 -16.74 -8.08 -5.20
C PHE A 191 -15.53 -9.00 -5.01
N GLY A 192 -15.81 -10.27 -4.72
CA GLY A 192 -14.78 -11.26 -4.39
C GLY A 192 -14.33 -11.14 -2.93
N SER A 193 -15.26 -10.92 -2.01
CA SER A 193 -14.97 -10.63 -0.59
C SER A 193 -14.24 -11.77 0.14
N GLY A 194 -14.30 -13.01 -0.35
CA GLY A 194 -13.61 -14.15 0.27
C GLY A 194 -14.11 -14.42 1.68
N LYS A 195 -13.19 -14.43 2.65
CA LYS A 195 -13.51 -14.55 4.09
C LYS A 195 -13.96 -13.22 4.74
N GLY A 196 -14.18 -12.17 3.95
CA GLY A 196 -14.71 -10.90 4.43
C GLY A 196 -13.74 -10.03 5.24
N TYR A 197 -12.46 -10.39 5.40
CA TYR A 197 -11.53 -9.67 6.30
C TYR A 197 -11.52 -8.15 6.13
N LEU A 198 -11.57 -7.68 4.87
CA LEU A 198 -11.54 -6.26 4.56
C LEU A 198 -12.93 -5.64 4.65
N THR A 199 -13.96 -6.41 4.28
CA THR A 199 -15.37 -6.05 4.41
C THR A 199 -15.75 -5.77 5.88
N PHE A 200 -15.39 -6.67 6.81
CA PHE A 200 -15.61 -6.50 8.25
C PHE A 200 -14.82 -5.33 8.83
N ALA A 201 -13.54 -5.21 8.47
CA ALA A 201 -12.71 -4.11 8.93
C ALA A 201 -13.22 -2.75 8.45
N LEU A 202 -13.72 -2.68 7.22
CA LEU A 202 -14.29 -1.46 6.66
C LEU A 202 -15.59 -1.08 7.37
N TYR A 203 -16.44 -2.06 7.63
CA TYR A 203 -17.68 -1.86 8.39
C TYR A 203 -17.41 -1.26 9.77
N ASP A 204 -16.49 -1.88 10.53
CA ASP A 204 -16.08 -1.43 11.86
C ASP A 204 -15.49 -0.01 11.82
N TYR A 205 -14.57 0.26 10.89
CA TYR A 205 -13.99 1.59 10.71
C TYR A 205 -15.07 2.66 10.45
N LEU A 206 -16.01 2.39 9.55
CA LEU A 206 -17.07 3.34 9.21
C LEU A 206 -18.06 3.57 10.35
N GLN A 207 -18.39 2.54 11.14
CA GLN A 207 -19.18 2.74 12.37
C GLN A 207 -18.46 3.64 13.37
N GLN A 208 -17.14 3.48 13.54
CA GLN A 208 -16.35 4.37 14.41
C GLN A 208 -16.31 5.82 13.89
N GLN A 209 -16.43 6.02 12.56
CA GLN A 209 -16.63 7.34 11.95
C GLN A 209 -18.08 7.84 12.02
N GLN A 210 -18.93 7.19 12.81
CA GLN A 210 -20.35 7.52 12.98
C GLN A 210 -21.15 7.48 11.67
N LYS A 211 -20.77 6.61 10.73
CA LYS A 211 -21.53 6.38 9.48
C LYS A 211 -22.47 5.19 9.62
N ILE A 212 -23.41 5.09 8.69
CA ILE A 212 -24.29 3.93 8.51
C ILE A 212 -23.77 3.15 7.28
N PRO A 213 -22.83 2.21 7.47
CA PRO A 213 -22.28 1.42 6.37
C PRO A 213 -23.28 0.34 5.95
N LEU A 214 -23.81 0.43 4.74
CA LEU A 214 -24.62 -0.60 4.07
C LEU A 214 -23.68 -1.38 3.15
N ILE A 215 -23.08 -2.47 3.64
CA ILE A 215 -22.04 -3.21 2.92
C ILE A 215 -22.56 -4.58 2.48
N THR A 216 -22.36 -4.90 1.21
CA THR A 216 -22.60 -6.26 0.69
C THR A 216 -21.30 -6.87 0.17
N GLY A 217 -20.87 -7.98 0.77
CA GLY A 217 -19.81 -8.82 0.22
C GLY A 217 -20.36 -9.81 -0.81
N VAL A 218 -19.83 -9.84 -2.02
CA VAL A 218 -20.23 -10.78 -3.07
C VAL A 218 -19.17 -11.86 -3.22
N GLU A 219 -19.55 -13.12 -3.05
CA GLU A 219 -18.64 -14.27 -3.11
C GLU A 219 -19.31 -15.47 -3.76
N LEU A 220 -18.55 -16.20 -4.58
CA LEU A 220 -19.04 -17.36 -5.34
C LEU A 220 -19.26 -18.60 -4.46
N ARG A 221 -18.41 -18.77 -3.43
CA ARG A 221 -18.40 -19.97 -2.62
C ARG A 221 -19.39 -19.86 -1.47
N ARG A 222 -20.48 -20.61 -1.56
CA ARG A 222 -21.52 -20.72 -0.53
C ARG A 222 -21.00 -20.86 0.90
N ASN A 223 -20.02 -21.74 1.12
CA ASN A 223 -19.47 -21.97 2.46
C ASN A 223 -18.77 -20.73 3.05
N LEU A 224 -18.23 -19.84 2.21
CA LEU A 224 -17.67 -18.57 2.67
C LEU A 224 -18.75 -17.54 2.93
N VAL A 225 -19.80 -17.51 2.11
CA VAL A 225 -20.97 -16.65 2.33
C VAL A 225 -21.63 -17.00 3.66
N GLU A 226 -21.94 -18.28 3.89
CA GLU A 226 -22.51 -18.76 5.16
C GLU A 226 -21.59 -18.48 6.34
N PHE A 227 -20.27 -18.69 6.19
CA PHE A 227 -19.30 -18.33 7.22
C PHE A 227 -19.36 -16.83 7.55
N CYS A 228 -19.33 -15.96 6.55
CA CYS A 228 -19.33 -14.52 6.77
C CYS A 228 -20.66 -14.03 7.35
N GLN A 229 -21.81 -14.56 6.90
CA GLN A 229 -23.11 -14.21 7.46
C GLN A 229 -23.17 -14.58 8.96
N ASN A 230 -22.76 -15.80 9.31
CA ASN A 230 -22.71 -16.23 10.71
C ASN A 230 -21.80 -15.35 11.57
N VAL A 231 -20.68 -14.88 11.02
CA VAL A 231 -19.77 -13.96 11.74
C VAL A 231 -20.46 -12.60 11.93
N ALA A 232 -21.08 -12.04 10.89
CA ALA A 232 -21.79 -10.76 10.94
C ALA A 232 -22.91 -10.77 11.99
N ASP A 233 -23.70 -11.84 12.05
CA ASP A 233 -24.77 -12.03 13.03
C ASP A 233 -24.22 -12.08 14.46
N LYS A 234 -23.14 -12.85 14.69
CA LYS A 234 -22.48 -12.98 16.00
C LYS A 234 -21.92 -11.68 16.55
N VAL A 235 -21.41 -10.81 15.68
CA VAL A 235 -20.84 -9.51 16.08
C VAL A 235 -21.83 -8.36 15.94
N HIS A 236 -23.10 -8.66 15.62
CA HIS A 236 -24.19 -7.71 15.49
C HIS A 236 -23.95 -6.61 14.44
N PHE A 237 -23.32 -6.96 13.32
CA PHE A 237 -23.11 -6.06 12.20
C PHE A 237 -24.34 -6.07 11.27
N ASN A 238 -25.44 -5.44 11.74
CA ASN A 238 -26.79 -5.53 11.14
C ASN A 238 -26.93 -4.95 9.71
N HIS A 239 -25.89 -4.30 9.18
CA HIS A 239 -25.87 -3.73 7.83
C HIS A 239 -24.73 -4.30 6.98
N LEU A 240 -24.20 -5.44 7.38
CA LEU A 240 -23.21 -6.19 6.64
C LEU A 240 -23.83 -7.52 6.19
N ASP A 241 -24.06 -7.64 4.89
CA ASP A 241 -24.63 -8.85 4.29
C ASP A 241 -23.67 -9.50 3.30
N PHE A 242 -23.89 -10.79 3.04
CA PHE A 242 -23.13 -11.54 2.04
C PHE A 242 -24.05 -12.19 1.01
N PHE A 243 -23.73 -11.95 -0.27
CA PHE A 243 -24.48 -12.47 -1.40
C PHE A 243 -23.69 -13.57 -2.11
N GLU A 244 -24.32 -14.74 -2.27
CA GLU A 244 -23.78 -15.85 -3.06
C GLU A 244 -23.99 -15.57 -4.55
N GLY A 245 -22.90 -15.25 -5.25
CA GLY A 245 -22.96 -15.02 -6.68
C GLY A 245 -21.69 -14.42 -7.27
N ASP A 246 -21.74 -14.26 -8.59
CA ASP A 246 -20.71 -13.61 -9.39
C ASP A 246 -20.94 -12.09 -9.43
N VAL A 247 -19.89 -11.31 -9.68
CA VAL A 247 -19.98 -9.86 -9.93
C VAL A 247 -21.02 -9.49 -10.99
N ARG A 248 -21.28 -10.38 -11.96
CA ARG A 248 -22.30 -10.20 -13.00
C ARG A 248 -23.73 -10.37 -12.49
N SER A 249 -23.91 -11.18 -11.45
CA SER A 249 -25.23 -11.53 -10.90
C SER A 249 -25.76 -10.50 -9.89
N TYR A 250 -24.87 -9.80 -9.19
CA TYR A 250 -25.28 -8.80 -8.19
C TYR A 250 -25.35 -7.40 -8.80
N GLN A 251 -26.56 -6.83 -8.88
CA GLN A 251 -26.80 -5.48 -9.37
C GLN A 251 -27.44 -4.61 -8.29
N PRO A 252 -26.64 -3.85 -7.53
CA PRO A 252 -27.21 -2.90 -6.58
C PRO A 252 -27.85 -1.73 -7.34
N GLU A 253 -28.94 -1.18 -6.80
CA GLU A 253 -29.60 0.00 -7.38
C GLU A 253 -28.76 1.26 -7.23
N LYS A 254 -28.01 1.37 -6.12
CA LYS A 254 -27.11 2.49 -5.80
C LYS A 254 -25.81 1.97 -5.20
N LEU A 255 -24.70 2.61 -5.56
CA LEU A 255 -23.36 2.25 -5.08
C LEU A 255 -22.53 3.52 -4.87
N ASP A 256 -22.02 3.71 -3.66
CA ASP A 256 -21.16 4.85 -3.33
C ASP A 256 -19.67 4.45 -3.37
N VAL A 257 -19.35 3.23 -2.93
CA VAL A 257 -17.99 2.67 -2.98
C VAL A 257 -17.98 1.26 -3.55
N MET A 258 -17.20 1.04 -4.59
CA MET A 258 -16.97 -0.28 -5.18
C MET A 258 -15.57 -0.79 -4.82
N ILE A 259 -15.50 -2.01 -4.30
CA ILE A 259 -14.27 -2.70 -3.95
C ILE A 259 -14.19 -4.01 -4.75
N ALA A 260 -13.01 -4.32 -5.28
CA ALA A 260 -12.74 -5.59 -5.96
C ALA A 260 -11.28 -6.00 -5.76
N LEU A 261 -11.02 -6.77 -4.70
CA LEU A 261 -9.66 -7.18 -4.33
C LEU A 261 -9.43 -8.64 -4.70
N HIS A 262 -8.59 -8.87 -5.70
CA HIS A 262 -8.35 -10.19 -6.30
C HIS A 262 -9.54 -10.81 -7.04
N ALA A 263 -10.56 -10.01 -7.41
CA ALA A 263 -11.49 -10.39 -8.47
C ALA A 263 -10.68 -10.72 -9.74
N CYS A 264 -10.67 -11.98 -10.15
CA CYS A 264 -9.70 -12.43 -11.15
C CYS A 264 -10.08 -11.98 -12.57
N ASP A 265 -9.07 -11.53 -13.33
CA ASP A 265 -9.16 -11.29 -14.77
C ASP A 265 -10.32 -10.34 -15.11
N ILE A 266 -11.26 -10.74 -15.97
CA ILE A 266 -12.39 -9.90 -16.40
C ILE A 266 -13.39 -9.58 -15.27
N ALA A 267 -13.37 -10.30 -14.15
CA ALA A 267 -14.25 -9.98 -13.02
C ALA A 267 -13.95 -8.59 -12.45
N THR A 268 -12.68 -8.15 -12.46
CA THR A 268 -12.34 -6.76 -12.10
C THR A 268 -12.97 -5.77 -13.08
N ASP A 269 -13.03 -6.09 -14.36
CA ASP A 269 -13.61 -5.21 -15.39
C ASP A 269 -15.13 -5.06 -15.20
N PHE A 270 -15.85 -6.13 -14.90
CA PHE A 270 -17.28 -6.05 -14.54
C PHE A 270 -17.52 -5.24 -13.25
N ALA A 271 -16.65 -5.37 -12.26
CA ALA A 271 -16.73 -4.59 -11.02
C ALA A 271 -16.52 -3.10 -11.29
N ILE A 272 -15.46 -2.74 -12.03
CA ILE A 272 -15.18 -1.35 -12.46
C ILE A 272 -16.35 -0.80 -13.28
N HIS A 273 -16.87 -1.56 -14.24
CA HIS A 273 -18.02 -1.16 -15.03
C HIS A 273 -19.23 -0.84 -14.14
N THR A 274 -19.53 -1.69 -13.15
CA THR A 274 -20.62 -1.44 -12.20
C THR A 274 -20.39 -0.16 -11.40
N GLY A 275 -19.16 0.08 -10.93
CA GLY A 275 -18.79 1.33 -10.25
C GLY A 275 -19.00 2.57 -11.12
N ILE A 276 -18.59 2.54 -12.39
CA ILE A 276 -18.77 3.66 -13.32
C ILE A 276 -20.25 3.87 -13.63
N ARG A 277 -20.98 2.79 -13.98
CA ARG A 277 -22.40 2.83 -14.37
C ARG A 277 -23.29 3.37 -13.27
N LEU A 278 -23.03 2.99 -12.02
CA LEU A 278 -23.77 3.47 -10.84
C LEU A 278 -23.20 4.76 -10.25
N ASN A 279 -22.24 5.36 -10.94
CA ASN A 279 -21.62 6.63 -10.58
C ASN A 279 -21.02 6.64 -9.15
N ALA A 280 -20.37 5.54 -8.78
CA ALA A 280 -19.74 5.41 -7.47
C ALA A 280 -18.71 6.53 -7.24
N SER A 281 -18.70 7.08 -6.03
CA SER A 281 -17.75 8.11 -5.59
C SER A 281 -16.33 7.56 -5.48
N MET A 282 -16.18 6.27 -5.17
CA MET A 282 -14.90 5.61 -5.02
C MET A 282 -14.89 4.20 -5.64
N ILE A 283 -13.77 3.86 -6.28
CA ILE A 283 -13.48 2.55 -6.86
C ILE A 283 -12.10 2.10 -6.37
N MET A 284 -12.02 0.93 -5.74
CA MET A 284 -10.78 0.34 -5.22
C MET A 284 -10.59 -1.07 -5.74
N CYS A 285 -9.57 -1.29 -6.57
CA CYS A 285 -9.29 -2.60 -7.16
C CYS A 285 -7.85 -3.03 -6.88
N ALA A 286 -7.64 -4.32 -6.60
CA ALA A 286 -6.32 -4.95 -6.59
C ALA A 286 -6.32 -6.06 -7.63
N PRO A 287 -6.05 -5.71 -8.91
CA PRO A 287 -6.08 -6.68 -9.99
C PRO A 287 -5.02 -7.75 -9.79
N CYS A 288 -5.35 -8.98 -10.18
CA CYS A 288 -4.46 -10.10 -9.91
C CYS A 288 -4.15 -10.95 -11.15
N CYS A 289 -4.98 -10.93 -12.20
CA CYS A 289 -4.78 -11.75 -13.38
C CYS A 289 -5.01 -10.92 -14.65
N HIS A 290 -4.35 -11.34 -15.73
CA HIS A 290 -4.28 -10.63 -17.02
C HIS A 290 -4.50 -11.61 -18.19
N LYS A 291 -5.40 -12.60 -18.00
CA LYS A 291 -5.60 -13.70 -18.95
C LYS A 291 -6.29 -13.22 -20.23
N GLU A 292 -7.10 -12.16 -20.16
CA GLU A 292 -7.69 -11.57 -21.37
C GLU A 292 -6.61 -10.97 -22.28
N LEU A 293 -5.74 -10.10 -21.74
CA LEU A 293 -4.82 -9.33 -22.57
C LEU A 293 -3.59 -10.14 -22.96
N ARG A 294 -3.02 -10.92 -22.04
CA ARG A 294 -1.73 -11.60 -22.24
C ARG A 294 -1.64 -12.42 -23.55
N PRO A 295 -2.65 -13.22 -23.96
CA PRO A 295 -2.61 -13.98 -25.21
C PRO A 295 -2.67 -13.12 -26.48
N GLN A 296 -3.15 -11.87 -26.37
CA GLN A 296 -3.29 -10.94 -27.51
C GLN A 296 -2.04 -10.06 -27.71
N LEU A 297 -1.11 -10.06 -26.74
CA LEU A 297 0.02 -9.13 -26.76
C LEU A 297 1.04 -9.52 -27.82
N HIS A 298 1.22 -8.63 -28.78
CA HIS A 298 2.37 -8.63 -29.68
C HIS A 298 3.37 -7.60 -29.19
N SER A 299 4.59 -8.03 -28.87
CA SER A 299 5.64 -7.11 -28.46
C SER A 299 6.05 -6.23 -29.64
N PRO A 300 6.07 -4.89 -29.49
CA PRO A 300 6.60 -3.99 -30.50
C PRO A 300 8.05 -4.37 -30.85
N GLU A 301 8.46 -4.19 -32.10
CA GLU A 301 9.79 -4.62 -32.59
C GLU A 301 10.93 -4.14 -31.68
N VAL A 302 10.89 -2.88 -31.25
CA VAL A 302 11.89 -2.28 -30.35
C VAL A 302 11.92 -2.92 -28.95
N LEU A 303 10.79 -3.48 -28.48
CA LEU A 303 10.67 -4.10 -27.16
C LEU A 303 10.85 -5.63 -27.18
N GLN A 304 10.83 -6.26 -28.37
CA GLN A 304 11.00 -7.71 -28.53
C GLN A 304 12.23 -8.27 -27.78
N PRO A 305 13.44 -7.67 -27.84
CA PRO A 305 14.61 -8.19 -27.14
C PRO A 305 14.46 -8.24 -25.62
N MET A 306 13.62 -7.38 -25.04
CA MET A 306 13.32 -7.35 -23.61
C MET A 306 12.14 -8.26 -23.24
N LEU A 307 11.11 -8.30 -24.08
CA LEU A 307 9.86 -9.01 -23.82
C LEU A 307 9.90 -10.49 -24.23
N GLN A 308 10.97 -10.96 -24.89
CA GLN A 308 11.21 -12.40 -25.10
C GLN A 308 11.34 -13.19 -23.79
N PHE A 309 11.74 -12.53 -22.69
CA PHE A 309 11.82 -13.15 -21.38
C PHE A 309 10.45 -13.20 -20.72
N GLY A 310 9.95 -14.40 -20.42
CA GLY A 310 8.57 -14.61 -19.95
C GLY A 310 8.19 -13.83 -18.69
N ILE A 311 9.15 -13.53 -17.80
CA ILE A 311 8.93 -12.70 -16.60
C ILE A 311 8.63 -11.25 -17.01
N HIS A 312 9.43 -10.68 -17.93
CA HIS A 312 9.22 -9.32 -18.43
C HIS A 312 7.90 -9.22 -19.20
N ALA A 313 7.58 -10.21 -20.05
CA ALA A 313 6.30 -10.28 -20.74
C ALA A 313 5.12 -10.31 -19.76
N GLY A 314 5.25 -11.09 -18.67
CA GLY A 314 4.24 -11.15 -17.62
C GLY A 314 4.02 -9.79 -16.92
N GLN A 315 5.11 -9.12 -16.54
CA GLN A 315 5.05 -7.79 -15.93
C GLN A 315 4.50 -6.72 -16.88
N GLN A 316 4.87 -6.78 -18.16
CA GLN A 316 4.35 -5.88 -19.18
C GLN A 316 2.84 -6.07 -19.38
N ALA A 317 2.37 -7.31 -19.41
CA ALA A 317 0.94 -7.61 -19.51
C ALA A 317 0.17 -7.07 -18.30
N GLU A 318 0.72 -7.22 -17.09
CA GLU A 318 0.15 -6.66 -15.87
C GLU A 318 0.08 -5.13 -15.94
N MET A 319 1.20 -4.46 -16.22
CA MET A 319 1.27 -3.01 -16.31
C MET A 319 0.31 -2.46 -17.36
N LEU A 320 0.23 -3.09 -18.52
CA LEU A 320 -0.65 -2.65 -19.61
C LEU A 320 -2.12 -2.82 -19.25
N THR A 321 -2.50 -3.95 -18.64
CA THR A 321 -3.87 -4.20 -18.19
C THR A 321 -4.33 -3.15 -17.18
N ASP A 322 -3.51 -2.90 -16.16
CA ASP A 322 -3.85 -1.95 -15.11
C ASP A 322 -3.86 -0.50 -15.63
N THR A 323 -2.97 -0.19 -16.58
CA THR A 323 -2.95 1.11 -17.25
C THR A 323 -4.22 1.34 -18.06
N LEU A 324 -4.67 0.36 -18.84
CA LEU A 324 -5.90 0.49 -19.64
C LEU A 324 -7.13 0.69 -18.74
N ARG A 325 -7.24 -0.08 -17.64
CA ARG A 325 -8.29 0.13 -16.62
C ARG A 325 -8.25 1.52 -16.01
N ALA A 326 -7.06 1.99 -15.65
CA ALA A 326 -6.88 3.31 -15.06
C ALA A 326 -7.18 4.45 -16.05
N LEU A 327 -6.82 4.30 -17.33
CA LEU A 327 -7.15 5.27 -18.37
C LEU A 327 -8.64 5.31 -18.65
N LEU A 328 -9.32 4.15 -18.69
CA LEU A 328 -10.78 4.09 -18.83
C LEU A 328 -11.45 4.82 -17.66
N LEU A 329 -11.08 4.54 -16.41
CA LEU A 329 -11.56 5.30 -15.25
C LEU A 329 -11.37 6.82 -15.40
N LYS A 330 -10.18 7.25 -15.83
CA LYS A 330 -9.91 8.68 -16.10
C LYS A 330 -10.79 9.26 -17.19
N ALA A 331 -11.00 8.53 -18.29
CA ALA A 331 -11.86 8.94 -19.37
C ALA A 331 -13.30 9.17 -18.89
N TYR A 332 -13.76 8.36 -17.93
CA TYR A 332 -15.09 8.44 -17.30
C TYR A 332 -15.16 9.34 -16.04
N GLY A 333 -14.19 10.25 -15.87
CA GLY A 333 -14.27 11.35 -14.90
C GLY A 333 -13.75 11.05 -13.51
N TYR A 334 -12.97 9.98 -13.34
CA TYR A 334 -12.30 9.65 -12.10
C TYR A 334 -10.86 10.18 -12.06
N GLU A 335 -10.44 10.73 -10.92
CA GLU A 335 -9.01 10.82 -10.62
C GLU A 335 -8.53 9.42 -10.25
N THR A 336 -7.57 8.88 -11.00
CA THR A 336 -7.11 7.49 -10.81
C THR A 336 -5.62 7.41 -10.51
N LYS A 337 -5.27 6.64 -9.49
CA LYS A 337 -3.90 6.36 -9.02
C LYS A 337 -3.64 4.86 -9.08
N VAL A 338 -2.46 4.48 -9.54
CA VAL A 338 -1.95 3.11 -9.51
C VAL A 338 -0.70 3.10 -8.65
N PHE A 339 -0.72 2.35 -7.54
CA PHE A 339 0.38 2.36 -6.58
C PHE A 339 0.53 1.01 -5.87
N GLU A 340 1.62 0.85 -5.13
CA GLU A 340 1.89 -0.33 -4.33
C GLU A 340 1.06 -0.33 -3.04
N PHE A 341 0.23 -1.37 -2.89
CA PHE A 341 -0.67 -1.58 -1.78
C PHE A 341 0.04 -2.06 -0.51
N VAL A 342 0.87 -3.09 -0.64
CA VAL A 342 1.66 -3.71 0.44
C VAL A 342 3.03 -4.12 -0.09
N SER A 343 4.05 -4.11 0.76
CA SER A 343 5.43 -4.50 0.40
C SER A 343 5.47 -5.81 -0.39
N LEU A 344 6.33 -5.89 -1.41
CA LEU A 344 6.59 -7.09 -2.22
C LEU A 344 6.96 -8.33 -1.39
N GLU A 345 7.52 -8.14 -0.18
CA GLU A 345 7.76 -9.20 0.81
C GLU A 345 6.47 -9.95 1.21
N HIS A 346 5.31 -9.39 0.85
CA HIS A 346 3.99 -9.85 1.27
C HIS A 346 3.04 -10.15 0.11
N THR A 347 3.43 -10.10 -1.16
CA THR A 347 2.69 -10.66 -2.32
C THR A 347 3.37 -10.26 -3.64
N SER A 348 3.40 -11.17 -4.61
CA SER A 348 3.82 -10.85 -5.99
C SER A 348 2.79 -10.04 -6.77
N LYS A 349 1.59 -9.85 -6.22
CA LYS A 349 0.48 -9.07 -6.77
C LYS A 349 0.11 -7.98 -5.77
N ASN A 350 0.74 -6.82 -5.91
CA ASN A 350 0.73 -5.77 -4.91
C ASN A 350 0.26 -4.41 -5.45
N LYS A 351 -0.23 -4.31 -6.68
CA LYS A 351 -0.75 -3.05 -7.24
C LYS A 351 -2.21 -2.83 -6.84
N MET A 352 -2.53 -1.59 -6.54
CA MET A 352 -3.90 -1.12 -6.32
C MET A 352 -4.22 0.03 -7.26
N ILE A 353 -5.40 -0.05 -7.86
CA ILE A 353 -6.05 1.03 -8.60
C ILE A 353 -7.06 1.68 -7.65
N LEU A 354 -6.83 2.95 -7.33
CA LEU A 354 -7.77 3.79 -6.59
C LEU A 354 -8.31 4.86 -7.53
N ALA A 355 -9.62 4.94 -7.66
CA ALA A 355 -10.31 5.94 -8.44
C ALA A 355 -11.31 6.70 -7.57
N THR A 356 -11.23 8.03 -7.53
CA THR A 356 -12.21 8.90 -6.86
C THR A 356 -12.91 9.77 -7.89
N LYS A 357 -14.24 9.88 -7.80
CA LYS A 357 -15.03 10.63 -8.76
C LYS A 357 -14.74 12.13 -8.62
N ARG A 358 -14.43 12.80 -9.73
CA ARG A 358 -14.20 14.26 -9.76
C ARG A 358 -15.22 15.01 -10.58
N LYS A 359 -15.66 14.41 -11.69
CA LYS A 359 -16.60 15.03 -12.62
C LYS A 359 -17.58 14.00 -13.14
N ASN A 360 -18.87 14.33 -13.13
CA ASN A 360 -19.85 13.58 -13.90
C ASN A 360 -19.64 13.93 -15.38
N VAL A 361 -19.51 12.91 -16.22
CA VAL A 361 -19.30 13.09 -17.66
C VAL A 361 -20.39 12.34 -18.41
N SER A 362 -20.92 12.95 -19.46
CA SER A 362 -21.87 12.32 -20.36
C SER A 362 -21.19 11.51 -21.46
N GLN A 363 -19.92 11.79 -21.74
CA GLN A 363 -19.09 11.15 -22.76
C GLN A 363 -17.65 10.99 -22.23
N PRO A 364 -16.93 9.93 -22.63
CA PRO A 364 -15.55 9.73 -22.21
C PRO A 364 -14.62 10.80 -22.79
N ASP A 365 -13.56 11.13 -22.07
CA ASP A 365 -12.54 12.08 -22.54
C ASP A 365 -11.84 11.56 -23.81
N ALA A 366 -12.10 12.22 -24.94
CA ALA A 366 -11.61 11.79 -26.25
C ALA A 366 -10.07 11.71 -26.33
N LYS A 367 -9.34 12.56 -25.59
CA LYS A 367 -7.87 12.52 -25.59
C LYS A 367 -7.35 11.27 -24.91
N ILE A 368 -8.00 10.87 -23.81
CA ILE A 368 -7.63 9.66 -23.07
C ILE A 368 -8.04 8.42 -23.87
N MET A 369 -9.20 8.45 -24.53
CA MET A 369 -9.61 7.37 -25.44
C MET A 369 -8.63 7.17 -26.60
N ALA A 370 -8.07 8.25 -27.17
CA ALA A 370 -7.02 8.15 -28.18
C ALA A 370 -5.72 7.52 -27.62
N GLN A 371 -5.35 7.80 -26.36
CA GLN A 371 -4.19 7.16 -25.71
C GLN A 371 -4.43 5.65 -25.49
N ILE A 372 -5.64 5.27 -25.08
CA ILE A 372 -6.06 3.87 -24.96
C ILE A 372 -5.92 3.16 -26.30
N GLN A 373 -6.43 3.77 -27.37
CA GLN A 373 -6.37 3.19 -28.70
C GLN A 373 -4.93 3.04 -29.20
N ALA A 374 -4.08 4.05 -29.00
CA ALA A 374 -2.66 3.98 -29.37
C ALA A 374 -1.91 2.85 -28.62
N LEU A 375 -2.19 2.65 -27.34
CA LEU A 375 -1.63 1.53 -26.57
C LEU A 375 -2.13 0.18 -27.10
N LYS A 376 -3.42 0.07 -27.41
CA LYS A 376 -3.99 -1.15 -27.98
C LYS A 376 -3.36 -1.49 -29.33
N GLU A 377 -3.21 -0.50 -30.21
CA GLU A 377 -2.58 -0.66 -31.53
C GLU A 377 -1.12 -1.09 -31.40
N MET A 378 -0.35 -0.42 -30.55
CA MET A 378 1.05 -0.73 -30.30
C MET A 378 1.27 -2.20 -29.90
N TYR A 379 0.39 -2.74 -29.06
CA TYR A 379 0.50 -4.12 -28.55
C TYR A 379 -0.40 -5.13 -29.27
N GLY A 380 -1.14 -4.72 -30.31
CA GLY A 380 -2.07 -5.60 -31.04
C GLY A 380 -3.29 -6.06 -30.25
N ILE A 381 -3.70 -5.34 -29.20
CA ILE A 381 -4.87 -5.68 -28.38
C ILE A 381 -6.15 -5.42 -29.16
N LYS A 382 -6.94 -6.47 -29.38
CA LYS A 382 -8.21 -6.40 -30.12
C LYS A 382 -9.40 -6.18 -29.19
N LYS A 383 -9.39 -6.87 -28.05
CA LYS A 383 -10.49 -6.87 -27.08
C LYS A 383 -9.98 -6.54 -25.68
N GLN A 384 -10.71 -5.65 -25.01
CA GLN A 384 -10.57 -5.36 -23.59
C GLN A 384 -11.99 -5.28 -22.99
N THR A 385 -12.29 -6.09 -21.98
CA THR A 385 -13.68 -6.28 -21.52
C THR A 385 -14.29 -5.02 -20.92
N LEU A 386 -13.55 -4.24 -20.12
CA LEU A 386 -14.09 -3.01 -19.52
C LEU A 386 -14.52 -1.99 -20.58
N GLU A 387 -13.71 -1.79 -21.63
CA GLU A 387 -13.98 -0.89 -22.73
C GLU A 387 -15.24 -1.34 -23.50
N LEU A 388 -15.35 -2.63 -23.80
CA LEU A 388 -16.52 -3.18 -24.48
C LEU A 388 -17.80 -3.03 -23.63
N LEU A 389 -17.71 -3.25 -22.31
CA LEU A 389 -18.83 -3.04 -21.39
C LEU A 389 -19.27 -1.57 -21.38
N LEU A 390 -18.30 -0.64 -21.32
CA LEU A 390 -18.57 0.80 -21.33
C LEU A 390 -19.11 1.32 -22.67
N GLN A 391 -18.97 0.55 -23.75
CA GLN A 391 -19.53 0.84 -25.08
C GLN A 391 -20.82 0.07 -25.38
N ASP A 392 -21.37 -0.65 -24.40
CA ASP A 392 -22.55 -1.51 -24.54
C ASP A 392 -22.40 -2.60 -25.63
N GLN A 393 -21.16 -3.07 -25.87
CA GLN A 393 -20.82 -4.08 -26.88
C GLN A 393 -20.73 -5.51 -26.33
N LEU A 394 -20.98 -5.71 -25.03
CA LEU A 394 -21.06 -7.01 -24.38
C LEU A 394 -22.36 -7.12 -23.58
N PRO A 395 -23.22 -8.12 -23.87
CA PRO A 395 -24.39 -8.37 -23.04
C PRO A 395 -23.98 -8.86 -21.65
N ILE A 396 -24.69 -8.39 -20.62
CA ILE A 396 -24.58 -8.94 -19.27
C ILE A 396 -25.62 -10.05 -19.13
N GLU A 397 -25.19 -11.30 -19.25
CA GLU A 397 -26.06 -12.47 -19.10
C GLU A 397 -26.21 -12.87 -17.61
N ASN A 398 -27.35 -13.48 -17.25
CA ASN A 398 -27.65 -14.01 -15.89
C ASN A 398 -27.70 -12.97 -14.75
N ILE A 399 -28.31 -11.82 -15.01
CA ILE A 399 -28.54 -10.77 -14.01
C ILE A 399 -29.46 -11.29 -12.90
N GLY A 400 -29.05 -11.13 -11.63
CA GLY A 400 -29.87 -11.48 -10.45
C GLY A 400 -30.04 -12.96 -10.17
N CYS A 401 -29.44 -13.85 -10.97
CA CYS A 401 -29.52 -15.29 -10.75
C CYS A 401 -28.39 -15.75 -9.83
N LYS A 402 -28.72 -16.39 -8.70
CA LYS A 402 -27.74 -17.18 -7.93
C LYS A 402 -27.16 -18.26 -8.86
N CYS A 403 -25.84 -18.39 -8.89
CA CYS A 403 -25.15 -19.37 -9.73
C CYS A 403 -25.52 -20.81 -9.36
#